data_AF-A0A388KWD1-F1
#
_entry.id   AF-A0A388KWD1-F1
#
_cell.length_a   1.000
_cell.length_b   1.000
_cell.length_c   1.000
_cell.angle_alpha   90.00
_cell.angle_beta   90.00
_cell.angle_gamma   90.00
#
_symmetry.space_group_name_H-M   'P 1'
#
loop_
_entity.id
_entity.type
_entity.pdbx_description
1 polymer ?
#
loop_
_entity_poly.entity_id
_entity_poly.type
_entity_poly.pdbx_seq_one_letter_code
_entity_poly.pdbx_strand_id
1 'polypeptide(L)' 'MAVKIGINGFGRIGRLVLRASLNHPNVQVVAVNDPFLDPEYIVYLFKYDTVHGKYKGEWGYSNRVVELIEHISKA' A
#
# COMPACT_ATOMS: atom_id res chain seq x y z
N MET A 1 3.17 -19.94 5.51
CA MET A 1 3.11 -19.34 4.16
C MET A 1 2.12 -18.19 4.23
N ALA A 2 2.48 -16.97 3.80
CA ALA A 2 1.57 -15.83 3.90
C ALA A 2 0.48 -15.89 2.82
N VAL A 3 -0.75 -15.54 3.18
CA VAL A 3 -1.88 -15.43 2.24
C VAL A 3 -1.68 -14.18 1.39
N LYS A 4 -1.66 -14.37 0.07
CA LYS A 4 -1.53 -13.27 -0.90
C LYS A 4 -2.89 -12.65 -1.16
N ILE A 5 -2.99 -11.34 -1.01
CA ILE A 5 -4.24 -10.59 -1.20
C ILE A 5 -4.04 -9.38 -2.13
N GLY A 6 -5.09 -9.01 -2.85
CA GLY A 6 -5.18 -7.76 -3.59
C GLY A 6 -6.15 -6.79 -2.92
N ILE A 7 -5.93 -5.48 -3.13
CA ILE A 7 -6.84 -4.43 -2.66
C ILE A 7 -7.47 -3.77 -3.88
N ASN A 8 -8.80 -3.81 -3.98
CA ASN A 8 -9.56 -3.10 -5.01
C ASN A 8 -10.27 -1.90 -4.38
N GLY A 9 -9.81 -0.70 -4.72
CA GLY A 9 -10.19 0.58 -4.08
C GLY A 9 -9.20 1.00 -3.00
N PHE A 10 -8.43 2.07 -3.25
CA PHE A 10 -7.39 2.60 -2.36
C PHE A 10 -7.84 3.85 -1.58
N GLY A 11 -9.12 3.86 -1.22
CA GLY A 11 -9.72 4.82 -0.32
C GLY A 11 -9.31 4.61 1.15
N ARG A 12 -10.10 5.15 2.07
CA ARG A 12 -9.78 5.17 3.51
C ARG A 12 -9.53 3.78 4.09
N ILE A 13 -10.35 2.79 3.75
CA ILE A 13 -10.20 1.41 4.25
C ILE A 13 -9.03 0.69 3.58
N GLY A 14 -8.89 0.77 2.24
CA GLY A 14 -7.79 0.12 1.52
C GLY A 14 -6.41 0.51 2.04
N ARG A 15 -6.22 1.80 2.35
CA ARG A 15 -4.96 2.29 2.95
C ARG A 15 -4.70 1.72 4.33
N LEU A 16 -5.72 1.63 5.18
CA LEU A 16 -5.59 1.07 6.53
C LEU A 16 -5.33 -0.44 6.50
N VAL A 17 -5.98 -1.15 5.59
CA VAL A 17 -5.70 -2.57 5.33
C VAL A 17 -4.24 -2.76 4.92
N LEU A 18 -3.74 -1.95 3.98
CA LEU A 18 -2.33 -2.01 3.60
C LEU A 18 -1.41 -1.74 4.80
N ARG A 19 -1.65 -0.67 5.57
CA ARG A 19 -0.85 -0.37 6.78
C ARG A 19 -0.88 -1.50 7.81
N ALA A 20 -2.03 -2.13 8.05
CA ALA A 20 -2.16 -3.25 8.97
C ALA A 20 -1.42 -4.50 8.46
N SER A 21 -1.53 -4.79 7.15
CA SER A 21 -0.92 -5.96 6.53
C SER A 21 0.61 -5.96 6.66
N LEU A 22 1.26 -4.79 6.67
CA LEU A 22 2.72 -4.67 6.78
C LEU A 22 3.28 -5.20 8.11
N ASN A 23 2.47 -5.25 9.17
CA ASN A 23 2.86 -5.81 10.46
C ASN A 23 2.30 -7.22 10.69
N HIS A 24 1.68 -7.83 9.67
CA HIS A 24 0.96 -9.10 9.82
C HIS A 24 1.69 -10.23 9.07
N PRO A 25 2.40 -11.15 9.77
CA PRO A 25 3.29 -12.12 9.12
C PRO A 25 2.57 -13.13 8.22
N ASN A 26 1.26 -13.33 8.41
CA ASN A 26 0.46 -14.27 7.62
C ASN A 26 -0.23 -13.63 6.41
N VAL A 27 -0.05 -12.33 6.15
CA VAL A 27 -0.72 -11.63 5.05
C VAL A 27 0.31 -10.90 4.20
N GLN A 28 0.16 -10.99 2.89
CA GLN A 28 0.98 -10.28 1.93
C GLN A 28 0.08 -9.58 0.90
N VAL A 29 0.06 -8.25 0.89
CA VAL A 29 -0.58 -7.50 -0.19
C VAL A 29 0.32 -7.54 -1.42
N VAL A 30 -0.22 -7.99 -2.55
CA VAL A 30 0.52 -8.19 -3.81
C VAL A 30 0.03 -7.31 -4.95
N ALA A 31 -1.12 -6.65 -4.80
CA ALA A 31 -1.63 -5.74 -5.82
C ALA A 31 -2.59 -4.72 -5.19
N VAL A 32 -2.63 -3.53 -5.78
CA VAL A 32 -3.61 -2.49 -5.49
C VAL A 32 -4.18 -2.01 -6.82
N ASN A 33 -5.50 -1.92 -6.93
CA ASN A 33 -6.20 -1.36 -8.08
C ASN A 33 -7.09 -0.20 -7.63
N ASP A 34 -6.93 0.97 -8.25
CA ASP A 34 -7.86 2.09 -8.11
C ASP A 34 -7.89 2.89 -9.42
N PRO A 35 -9.02 2.94 -10.14
CA PRO A 35 -9.07 3.57 -11.46
C PRO A 35 -9.02 5.10 -11.41
N PHE A 36 -9.07 5.72 -10.23
CA PHE A 36 -9.15 7.17 -10.07
C PHE A 36 -7.89 7.79 -9.45
N LEU A 37 -6.89 6.99 -9.12
CA LEU A 37 -5.68 7.45 -8.46
C LEU A 37 -4.45 7.05 -9.27
N ASP A 38 -3.57 8.01 -9.51
CA ASP A 38 -2.26 7.74 -10.06
C ASP A 38 -1.34 7.07 -9.01
N PRO A 39 -0.39 6.24 -9.45
CA PRO A 39 0.60 5.57 -8.61
C PRO A 39 1.30 6.48 -7.59
N GLU A 40 1.73 7.66 -8.02
CA GLU A 40 2.42 8.64 -7.19
C GLU A 40 1.50 9.17 -6.08
N TYR A 41 0.24 9.44 -6.40
CA TYR A 41 -0.76 9.88 -5.44
C TYR A 41 -1.17 8.79 -4.46
N ILE A 42 -1.24 7.52 -4.89
CA ILE A 42 -1.41 6.36 -4.00
C ILE A 42 -0.29 6.33 -2.95
N VAL A 43 0.98 6.51 -3.36
CA VAL A 43 2.13 6.56 -2.44
C VAL A 43 2.01 7.74 -1.47
N TYR A 44 1.62 8.91 -1.97
CA TYR A 44 1.39 10.10 -1.14
C TYR A 44 0.33 9.85 -0.06
N LEU A 45 -0.84 9.36 -0.46
CA LEU A 45 -1.97 9.09 0.44
C LEU A 45 -1.64 7.96 1.44
N PHE A 46 -0.85 6.98 1.04
CA PHE A 46 -0.36 5.96 1.96
C PHE A 46 0.59 6.56 3.01
N LYS A 47 1.50 7.45 2.59
CA LYS A 47 2.52 8.07 3.45
C LYS A 47 1.92 9.06 4.44
N TYR A 48 0.93 9.85 4.03
CA TYR A 48 0.32 10.90 4.84
C TYR A 48 -1.17 10.62 5.07
N ASP A 49 -1.54 10.39 6.32
CA ASP A 49 -2.94 10.25 6.72
C ASP A 49 -3.26 11.28 7.82
N THR A 50 -4.35 12.02 7.67
CA THR A 50 -4.74 13.08 8.62
C THR A 50 -5.11 12.54 10.00
N VAL A 51 -5.68 11.34 10.09
CA VAL A 51 -6.17 10.76 11.35
C VAL A 51 -5.13 9.86 11.98
N HIS A 52 -4.45 9.03 11.18
CA HIS A 52 -3.45 8.07 11.66
C HIS A 52 -2.01 8.60 11.57
N GLY A 53 -1.84 9.83 11.10
CA GLY A 53 -0.55 10.47 10.93
C GLY A 53 0.27 9.87 9.80
N LYS A 54 1.51 10.36 9.70
CA LYS A 54 2.51 9.88 8.76
C LYS A 54 2.85 8.42 9.04
N TYR A 55 2.93 7.59 8.01
CA TYR A 55 3.40 6.22 8.14
C TYR A 55 4.84 6.20 8.67
N LYS A 56 5.10 5.39 9.71
CA LYS A 56 6.35 5.38 10.49
C LYS A 56 7.28 4.20 10.18
N GLY A 57 6.91 3.29 9.27
CA GLY A 57 7.76 2.15 8.94
C GLY A 57 9.08 2.58 8.30
N GLU A 58 10.16 1.88 8.64
CA GLU A 58 11.49 2.13 8.05
C GLU A 58 11.46 2.00 6.53
N TRP A 59 12.19 2.90 5.88
CA TRP A 59 12.36 3.00 4.42
C TRP A 59 12.98 1.74 3.75
N GLY A 60 13.17 0.64 4.49
CA GLY A 60 13.64 -0.65 3.96
C GLY A 60 12.53 -1.63 3.56
N TYR A 61 11.36 -1.61 4.24
CA TYR A 61 10.17 -2.40 3.82
C TYR A 61 9.26 -1.61 2.88
N SER A 62 9.34 -0.27 2.93
CA SER A 62 8.62 0.67 2.07
C SER A 62 8.96 0.52 0.58
N ASN A 63 10.17 0.07 0.28
CA ASN A 63 10.62 -0.09 -1.10
C ASN A 63 9.74 -1.09 -1.84
N ARG A 64 9.30 -2.20 -1.22
CA ARG A 64 8.47 -3.19 -1.93
C ARG A 64 7.10 -2.69 -2.37
N VAL A 65 6.45 -1.80 -1.61
CA VAL A 65 5.13 -1.27 -2.00
C VAL A 65 5.29 -0.17 -3.04
N VAL A 66 6.30 0.70 -2.88
CA VAL A 66 6.61 1.73 -3.89
C VAL A 66 7.11 1.08 -5.17
N GLU A 67 8.02 0.10 -5.10
CA GLU A 67 8.47 -0.75 -6.21
C GLU A 67 7.31 -1.53 -6.83
N LEU A 68 6.37 -2.07 -6.04
CA LEU A 68 5.18 -2.73 -6.56
C LEU A 68 4.29 -1.76 -7.35
N ILE A 69 4.07 -0.57 -6.80
CA ILE A 69 3.27 0.48 -7.45
C ILE A 69 3.98 0.98 -8.72
N GLU A 70 5.30 1.18 -8.69
CA GLU A 70 6.13 1.54 -9.86
C GLU A 70 6.25 0.40 -10.89
N HIS A 71 6.20 -0.87 -10.46
CA HIS A 71 6.21 -2.03 -11.35
C HIS A 71 4.87 -2.20 -12.06
N ILE A 72 3.76 -1.97 -11.36
CA ILE A 72 2.41 -1.98 -11.94
C ILE A 72 2.20 -0.79 -12.89
N SER A 73 2.81 0.38 -12.64
CA SER A 73 2.66 1.55 -13.53
C SER A 73 3.43 1.45 -14.85
N LYS A 74 4.43 0.56 -14.94
CA LYS A 74 5.29 0.35 -16.11
C LYS A 74 4.89 -0.86 -16.97
N ALA A 75 3.87 -1.62 -16.54
CA ALA A 75 3.32 -2.77 -17.26
C ALA A 75 2.01 -2.39 -17.97
#